data_AF-A0A1E5GU35-F1
#
_entry.id   AF-A0A1E5GU35-F1
#
_cell.length_a   1.000
_cell.length_b   1.000
_cell.length_c   1.000
_cell.angle_alpha   90.00
_cell.angle_beta   90.00
_cell.angle_gamma   90.00
#
_symmetry.space_group_name_H-M   'P 1'
#
loop_
_entity.id
_entity.type
_entity.pdbx_description
1 polymer ?
#
loop_
_entity_poly.entity_id
_entity_poly.type
_entity_poly.pdbx_seq_one_letter_code
_entity_poly.pdbx_strand_id
1 'polypeptide(L)'
;MEKTISIDGKQVRLRTSAATPLRYKMQFGTDYFADLLKLSKVLSNGGDEDENRKSELKELNNDELKSILKSKNVEGYSKMNKGQLIKAILETEKNSEATFDMEKISFEDLHYLDTMVIYNFIWVMAKSGDENIPDPFTWLDDFETMPLEEILPEIAELLEASVRTKKK
;
A
#
# COMPACT_ATOMS: atom_id res chain seq x y z
N MET A 1 4.49 -5.01 13.72
CA MET A 1 5.68 -4.81 12.86
C MET A 1 6.30 -3.47 13.22
N GLU A 2 7.60 -3.28 12.97
CA GLU A 2 8.31 -2.04 13.25
C GLU A 2 9.26 -1.73 12.08
N LYS A 3 9.34 -0.45 11.70
CA LYS A 3 10.20 0.07 10.64
C LYS A 3 10.70 1.45 11.03
N THR A 4 11.89 1.82 10.61
CA THR A 4 12.39 3.20 10.77
C THR A 4 12.55 3.80 9.39
N ILE A 5 11.95 4.97 9.17
CA ILE A 5 12.00 5.69 7.90
C ILE A 5 12.64 7.06 8.09
N SER A 6 13.10 7.66 6.99
CA SER A 6 13.59 9.04 6.98
C SER A 6 12.46 9.96 6.51
N ILE A 7 12.09 10.95 7.31
CA ILE A 7 11.15 12.02 6.94
C ILE A 7 11.90 13.33 7.14
N ASP A 8 12.12 14.10 6.07
CA ASP A 8 12.83 15.40 6.15
C ASP A 8 14.22 15.28 6.80
N GLY A 9 14.94 14.18 6.51
CA GLY A 9 16.24 13.86 7.12
C GLY A 9 16.19 13.39 8.59
N LYS A 10 15.00 13.32 9.21
CA LYS A 10 14.79 12.82 10.57
C LYS A 10 14.41 11.34 10.55
N GLN A 11 15.03 10.54 11.42
CA GLN A 11 14.70 9.13 11.58
C GLN A 11 13.45 8.96 12.44
N VAL A 12 12.36 8.49 11.84
CA VAL A 12 11.09 8.26 12.50
C VAL A 12 10.83 6.76 12.62
N ARG A 13 10.66 6.28 13.85
CA ARG A 13 10.31 4.90 14.14
C ARG A 13 8.81 4.69 14.06
N LEU A 14 8.37 3.91 13.10
CA LEU A 14 6.98 3.52 12.90
C LEU A 14 6.73 2.13 13.44
N ARG A 15 5.67 1.96 14.22
CA ARG A 15 5.28 0.67 14.77
C ARG A 15 3.79 0.44 14.67
N THR A 16 3.41 -0.78 14.31
CA THR A 16 2.02 -1.26 14.35
C THR A 16 1.88 -2.45 15.30
N SER A 17 0.82 -2.42 16.11
CA SER A 17 0.49 -3.42 17.13
C SER A 17 -1.02 -3.55 17.30
N ALA A 18 -1.47 -4.53 18.09
CA ALA A 18 -2.89 -4.68 18.42
C ALA A 18 -3.50 -3.47 19.14
N ALA A 19 -2.68 -2.61 19.77
CA ALA A 19 -3.14 -1.39 20.43
C ALA A 19 -3.29 -0.20 19.46
N THR A 20 -2.70 -0.28 18.26
CA THR A 20 -2.68 0.84 17.30
C THR A 20 -4.09 1.26 16.84
N PRO A 21 -5.03 0.34 16.51
CA PRO A 21 -6.40 0.73 16.17
C PRO A 21 -7.14 1.45 17.29
N LEU A 22 -6.92 1.02 18.54
CA LEU A 22 -7.52 1.66 19.71
C LEU A 22 -6.96 3.07 19.93
N ARG A 23 -5.62 3.21 19.84
CA ARG A 23 -4.94 4.51 19.96
C ARG A 23 -5.42 5.47 18.87
N TYR A 24 -5.55 5.00 17.64
CA TYR A 24 -6.06 5.78 16.51
C TYR A 24 -7.47 6.31 16.79
N LYS A 25 -8.39 5.41 17.19
CA LYS A 25 -9.77 5.80 17.51
C LYS A 25 -9.87 6.78 18.67
N MET A 26 -9.05 6.61 19.71
CA MET A 26 -9.01 7.52 20.86
C MET A 26 -8.44 8.89 20.49
N GLN A 27 -7.45 8.95 19.58
CA GLN A 27 -6.83 10.20 19.18
C GLN A 27 -7.69 11.01 18.21
N PHE A 28 -8.24 10.36 17.19
CA PHE A 28 -8.87 11.04 16.05
C PHE A 28 -10.40 10.96 16.07
N GLY A 29 -10.98 10.11 16.92
CA GLY A 29 -12.43 9.91 16.99
C GLY A 29 -13.03 9.15 15.80
N THR A 30 -12.21 8.71 14.85
CA THR A 30 -12.62 7.95 13.66
C THR A 30 -12.30 6.46 13.80
N ASP A 31 -12.94 5.63 12.97
CA ASP A 31 -12.70 4.19 12.98
C ASP A 31 -11.48 3.84 12.13
N TYR A 32 -10.48 3.20 12.75
CA TYR A 32 -9.22 2.80 12.11
C TYR A 32 -9.44 1.95 10.84
N PHE A 33 -10.37 1.00 10.88
CA PHE A 33 -10.59 0.09 9.75
C PHE A 33 -11.35 0.77 8.61
N ALA A 34 -12.29 1.67 8.93
CA ALA A 34 -12.94 2.49 7.91
C ALA A 34 -11.94 3.37 7.16
N ASP A 35 -11.05 4.05 7.88
CA ASP A 35 -10.02 4.89 7.28
C ASP A 35 -8.96 4.08 6.53
N LEU A 36 -8.63 2.87 7.04
CA LEU A 36 -7.76 1.94 6.34
C LEU A 36 -8.38 1.51 5.00
N LEU A 37 -9.67 1.22 4.96
CA LEU A 37 -10.35 0.82 3.72
C LEU A 37 -10.34 1.95 2.69
N LYS A 38 -10.53 3.21 3.12
CA LYS A 38 -10.39 4.38 2.23
C LYS A 38 -8.99 4.43 1.63
N LEU A 39 -7.96 4.36 2.47
CA LEU A 39 -6.57 4.43 2.02
C LEU A 39 -6.20 3.23 1.14
N SER A 40 -6.72 2.03 1.45
CA SER A 40 -6.49 0.84 0.65
C SER A 40 -7.01 0.99 -0.77
N LYS A 41 -8.08 1.74 -1.03
CA LYS A 41 -8.55 1.99 -2.39
C LYS A 41 -7.55 2.80 -3.19
N VAL A 42 -7.03 3.88 -2.60
CA VAL A 42 -6.01 4.74 -3.23
C VAL A 42 -4.70 3.98 -3.46
N LEU A 43 -4.25 3.21 -2.46
CA LEU A 43 -3.02 2.43 -2.55
C LEU A 43 -3.16 1.20 -3.47
N SER A 44 -4.36 0.64 -3.56
CA SER A 44 -4.68 -0.51 -4.41
C SER A 44 -5.17 -0.07 -5.78
N ASN A 45 -4.69 1.04 -6.35
CA ASN A 45 -4.89 1.33 -7.78
C ASN A 45 -4.43 0.18 -8.70
N GLY A 46 -3.70 -0.81 -8.17
CA GLY A 46 -3.52 -2.13 -8.79
C GLY A 46 -4.80 -2.97 -8.93
N GLY A 47 -5.93 -2.64 -8.31
CA GLY A 47 -7.18 -3.42 -8.33
C GLY A 47 -8.01 -3.20 -9.60
N ASP A 48 -8.13 -1.94 -10.03
CA ASP A 48 -8.75 -1.61 -11.32
C ASP A 48 -7.78 -1.88 -12.47
N GLU A 49 -6.47 -1.66 -12.29
CA GLU A 49 -5.45 -2.13 -13.23
C GLU A 49 -5.46 -3.66 -13.35
N ASP A 50 -5.57 -4.43 -12.26
CA ASP A 50 -5.61 -5.91 -12.31
C ASP A 50 -6.84 -6.41 -13.08
N GLU A 51 -8.03 -5.84 -12.85
CA GLU A 51 -9.24 -6.26 -13.58
C GLU A 51 -9.23 -5.80 -15.05
N ASN A 52 -8.74 -4.59 -15.34
CA ASN A 52 -8.56 -4.13 -16.72
C ASN A 52 -7.50 -4.98 -17.44
N ARG A 53 -6.34 -5.19 -16.83
CA ARG A 53 -5.25 -6.02 -17.35
C ARG A 53 -5.67 -7.46 -17.54
N LYS A 54 -6.38 -8.04 -16.57
CA LYS A 54 -6.95 -9.39 -16.68
C LYS A 54 -7.97 -9.47 -17.81
N SER A 55 -8.71 -8.39 -18.09
CA SER A 55 -9.63 -8.32 -19.23
C SER A 55 -8.87 -8.28 -20.56
N GLU A 56 -7.80 -7.50 -20.67
CA GLU A 56 -6.90 -7.52 -21.84
C GLU A 56 -6.27 -8.91 -22.07
N LEU A 57 -5.76 -9.54 -21.01
CA LEU A 57 -5.12 -10.86 -21.07
C LEU A 57 -6.12 -11.97 -21.44
N LYS A 58 -7.41 -11.79 -21.17
CA LYS A 58 -8.47 -12.73 -21.60
C LYS A 58 -8.68 -12.70 -23.11
N GLU A 59 -8.40 -11.59 -23.79
CA GLU A 59 -8.52 -11.48 -25.25
C GLU A 59 -7.34 -12.15 -25.99
N LEU A 60 -6.19 -12.29 -25.34
CA LEU A 60 -5.01 -12.93 -25.92
C LEU A 60 -5.15 -14.46 -26.05
N ASN A 61 -4.43 -15.03 -27.02
CA ASN A 61 -4.31 -16.47 -27.20
C ASN A 61 -3.20 -17.08 -26.31
N ASN A 62 -3.13 -18.42 -26.24
CA ASN A 62 -2.17 -19.09 -25.36
C ASN A 62 -0.70 -18.84 -25.75
N ASP A 63 -0.39 -18.66 -27.03
CA ASP A 63 0.99 -18.48 -27.50
C ASP A 63 1.50 -17.06 -27.19
N GLU A 64 0.62 -16.07 -27.27
CA GLU A 64 0.88 -14.69 -26.84
C GLU A 64 1.14 -14.63 -25.32
N LEU A 65 0.28 -15.26 -24.52
CA LEU A 65 0.44 -15.34 -23.06
C LEU A 65 1.76 -16.04 -22.67
N LYS A 66 2.11 -17.14 -23.35
CA LYS A 66 3.39 -17.83 -23.12
C LYS A 66 4.60 -17.00 -23.54
N SER A 67 4.47 -16.18 -24.59
CA SER A 67 5.53 -15.28 -25.03
C SER A 67 5.83 -14.19 -23.99
N ILE A 68 4.78 -13.66 -23.34
CA ILE A 68 4.91 -12.72 -22.21
C ILE A 68 5.63 -13.38 -21.03
N LEU A 69 5.25 -14.60 -20.65
CA LEU A 69 5.92 -15.31 -19.54
C LEU A 69 7.38 -15.65 -19.86
N LYS A 70 7.68 -15.96 -21.13
CA LYS A 70 9.04 -16.20 -21.60
C LYS A 70 9.91 -14.95 -21.51
N SER A 71 9.40 -13.77 -21.89
CA SER A 71 10.16 -12.52 -21.78
C SER A 71 10.41 -12.12 -20.32
N LYS A 72 9.51 -12.50 -19.41
CA LYS A 72 9.64 -12.30 -17.96
C LYS A 72 10.44 -13.40 -17.24
N ASN A 73 11.07 -14.32 -17.99
CA ASN A 73 11.94 -15.38 -17.46
C ASN A 73 11.26 -16.33 -16.45
N VAL A 74 9.95 -16.54 -16.59
CA VAL A 74 9.18 -17.48 -15.77
C VAL A 74 9.42 -18.91 -16.27
N GLU A 75 9.60 -19.87 -15.38
CA GLU A 75 9.73 -21.29 -15.74
C GLU A 75 8.40 -22.04 -15.59
N GLY A 76 8.27 -23.21 -16.24
CA GLY A 76 7.12 -24.09 -16.05
C GLY A 76 5.80 -23.67 -16.73
N TYR A 77 5.76 -22.51 -17.42
CA TYR A 77 4.54 -22.02 -18.09
C TYR A 77 4.01 -22.91 -19.21
N SER A 78 4.85 -23.76 -19.80
CA SER A 78 4.49 -24.57 -20.97
C SER A 78 3.33 -25.54 -20.72
N LYS A 79 3.14 -25.97 -19.46
CA LYS A 79 2.08 -26.91 -19.05
C LYS A 79 0.83 -26.20 -18.48
N MET A 80 0.84 -24.88 -18.39
CA MET A 80 -0.25 -24.10 -17.78
C MET A 80 -1.45 -23.96 -18.74
N ASN A 81 -2.66 -24.00 -18.18
CA ASN A 81 -3.88 -23.62 -18.88
C ASN A 81 -4.01 -22.08 -18.96
N LYS A 82 -4.93 -21.57 -19.80
CA LYS A 82 -5.10 -20.12 -20.00
C LYS A 82 -5.30 -19.33 -18.70
N GLY A 83 -6.11 -19.84 -17.78
CA GLY A 83 -6.32 -19.20 -16.48
C GLY A 83 -5.05 -19.14 -15.62
N GLN A 84 -4.25 -20.21 -15.63
CA GLN A 84 -2.96 -20.26 -14.94
C GLN A 84 -1.91 -19.34 -15.58
N LEU A 85 -1.90 -19.22 -16.91
CA LEU A 85 -1.02 -18.30 -17.64
C LEU A 85 -1.32 -16.84 -17.26
N ILE A 86 -2.60 -16.44 -17.30
CA ILE A 86 -3.04 -15.08 -16.93
C ILE A 86 -2.65 -14.79 -15.47
N LYS A 87 -2.91 -15.73 -14.56
CA LYS A 87 -2.55 -15.57 -13.14
C LYS A 87 -1.04 -15.40 -12.95
N ALA A 88 -0.23 -16.21 -13.61
CA ALA A 88 1.23 -16.11 -13.54
C ALA A 88 1.75 -14.76 -14.08
N ILE A 89 1.15 -14.23 -15.15
CA ILE A 89 1.52 -12.90 -15.70
C ILE A 89 1.22 -11.80 -14.68
N LEU A 90 0.02 -11.79 -14.10
CA LEU A 90 -0.35 -10.80 -13.09
C LEU A 90 0.58 -10.88 -11.86
N GLU A 91 0.92 -12.09 -11.40
CA GLU A 91 1.85 -12.27 -10.27
C GLU A 91 3.26 -11.72 -10.56
N THR A 92 3.75 -11.81 -11.80
CA THR A 92 5.02 -11.19 -12.19
C THR A 92 4.96 -9.67 -12.32
N GLU A 93 3.79 -9.11 -12.59
CA GLU A 93 3.57 -7.66 -12.74
C GLU A 93 3.39 -6.97 -11.38
N LYS A 94 2.87 -7.70 -10.38
CA LYS A 94 2.73 -7.23 -8.98
C LYS A 94 4.03 -7.05 -8.21
N ASN A 95 5.13 -7.60 -8.70
CA ASN A 95 6.41 -7.64 -7.97
C ASN A 95 7.30 -6.42 -8.24
N SER A 96 6.78 -5.38 -8.91
CA SER A 96 7.37 -4.05 -8.82
C SER A 96 6.94 -3.46 -7.48
N GLU A 97 7.87 -2.91 -6.71
CA GLU A 97 7.61 -2.18 -5.46
C GLU A 97 6.32 -1.36 -5.59
N ALA A 98 5.52 -1.31 -4.52
CA ALA A 98 4.31 -0.49 -4.48
C ALA A 98 4.70 0.99 -4.63
N THR A 99 4.95 1.44 -5.86
CA THR A 99 5.25 2.81 -6.20
C THR A 99 3.92 3.53 -6.25
N PHE A 100 3.71 4.44 -5.30
CA PHE A 100 2.56 5.33 -5.33
C PHE A 100 2.73 6.30 -6.50
N ASP A 101 2.04 6.02 -7.60
CA ASP A 101 2.10 6.83 -8.82
C ASP A 101 0.90 7.78 -8.88
N MET A 102 1.17 9.07 -8.64
CA MET A 102 0.14 10.10 -8.65
C MET A 102 -0.50 10.29 -10.03
N GLU A 103 0.21 9.97 -11.12
CA GLU A 103 -0.33 10.08 -12.48
C GLU A 103 -1.40 9.02 -12.77
N LYS A 104 -1.44 7.95 -11.97
CA LYS A 104 -2.40 6.85 -12.12
C LYS A 104 -3.67 7.02 -11.29
N ILE A 105 -3.76 8.04 -10.45
CA ILE A 105 -4.95 8.28 -9.61
C ILE A 105 -6.07 8.81 -10.50
N SER A 106 -7.17 8.06 -10.60
CA SER A 106 -8.33 8.52 -11.37
C SER A 106 -9.02 9.70 -10.67
N PHE A 107 -9.76 10.52 -11.42
CA PHE A 107 -10.51 11.64 -10.83
C PHE A 107 -11.56 11.16 -9.81
N GLU A 108 -12.11 9.96 -9.99
CA GLU A 108 -13.05 9.33 -9.04
C GLU A 108 -12.34 8.98 -7.72
N ASP A 109 -11.08 8.52 -7.82
CA ASP A 109 -10.26 8.11 -6.66
C ASP A 109 -9.69 9.28 -5.86
N LEU A 110 -9.64 10.46 -6.48
CA LEU A 110 -9.22 11.69 -5.80
C LEU A 110 -10.08 11.98 -4.57
N HIS A 111 -11.35 11.56 -4.55
CA HIS A 111 -12.22 11.68 -3.38
C HIS A 111 -11.77 10.79 -2.20
N TYR A 112 -11.09 9.67 -2.49
CA TYR A 112 -10.54 8.77 -1.47
C TYR A 112 -9.16 9.19 -0.98
N LEU A 113 -8.48 10.10 -1.69
CA LEU A 113 -7.21 10.70 -1.29
C LEU A 113 -7.43 11.73 -0.17
N ASP A 114 -7.68 11.23 1.03
CA ASP A 114 -7.78 12.04 2.24
C ASP A 114 -6.39 12.13 2.90
N THR A 115 -5.71 13.25 2.69
CA THR A 115 -4.38 13.52 3.26
C THR A 115 -4.40 13.51 4.78
N MET A 116 -5.52 13.88 5.41
CA MET A 116 -5.68 13.82 6.87
C MET A 116 -5.59 12.38 7.36
N VAL A 117 -6.22 11.43 6.65
CA VAL A 117 -6.15 10.00 6.99
C VAL A 117 -4.71 9.49 6.88
N ILE A 118 -3.99 9.88 5.84
CA ILE A 118 -2.57 9.52 5.67
C ILE A 118 -1.73 10.02 6.85
N TYR A 119 -1.86 11.30 7.20
CA TYR A 119 -1.14 11.89 8.34
C TYR A 119 -1.52 11.24 9.67
N ASN A 120 -2.79 10.90 9.88
CA ASN A 120 -3.25 10.21 11.08
C ASN A 120 -2.59 8.83 11.22
N PHE A 121 -2.45 8.08 10.12
CA PHE A 121 -1.77 6.78 10.13
C PHE A 121 -0.27 6.93 10.41
N ILE A 122 0.41 7.85 9.73
CA ILE A 122 1.83 8.12 9.96
C ILE A 122 2.06 8.49 11.43
N TRP A 123 1.28 9.44 11.96
CA TRP A 123 1.40 9.88 13.35
C TRP A 123 1.11 8.76 14.34
N VAL A 124 0.03 7.97 14.17
CA VAL A 124 -0.30 6.93 15.16
C VAL A 124 0.77 5.84 15.19
N MET A 125 1.38 5.54 14.04
CA MET A 125 2.46 4.57 13.93
C MET A 125 3.75 5.13 14.55
N ALA A 126 4.05 6.42 14.34
CA ALA A 126 5.16 7.10 15.01
C ALA A 126 4.98 7.10 16.53
N LYS A 127 3.80 7.53 17.02
CA LYS A 127 3.44 7.52 18.45
C LYS A 127 3.44 6.13 19.08
N SER A 128 3.20 5.09 18.28
CA SER A 128 3.28 3.69 18.72
C SER A 128 4.73 3.19 18.81
N GLY A 129 5.64 3.78 18.03
CA GLY A 129 7.08 3.50 18.05
C GLY A 129 7.85 4.31 19.09
N ASP A 130 7.37 5.51 19.40
CA ASP A 130 7.91 6.41 20.41
C ASP A 130 6.77 7.12 21.17
N GLU A 131 6.67 6.87 22.48
CA GLU A 131 5.64 7.44 23.33
C GLU A 131 5.81 8.94 23.57
N ASN A 132 6.96 9.53 23.22
CA ASN A 132 7.25 10.96 23.42
C ASN A 132 6.80 11.84 22.25
N ILE A 133 6.34 11.25 21.14
CA ILE A 133 5.80 12.01 20.00
C ILE A 133 4.67 12.95 20.50
N PRO A 134 4.71 14.27 20.23
CA PRO A 134 3.69 15.20 20.69
C PRO A 134 2.35 14.99 19.98
N ASP A 135 1.37 15.86 20.23
CA ASP A 135 0.10 15.79 19.51
C ASP A 135 0.30 15.93 17.98
N PRO A 136 -0.67 15.48 17.16
CA PRO A 136 -0.51 15.41 15.71
C PRO A 136 -0.07 16.71 15.06
N PHE A 137 -0.67 17.84 15.43
CA PHE A 137 -0.33 19.12 14.81
C PHE A 137 1.09 19.55 15.17
N THR A 138 1.43 19.53 16.47
CA THR A 138 2.78 19.88 16.93
C THR A 138 3.86 18.98 16.32
N TRP A 139 3.56 17.70 16.13
CA TRP A 139 4.51 16.78 15.52
C TRP A 139 4.70 17.04 14.03
N LEU A 140 3.61 17.30 13.30
CA LEU A 140 3.66 17.58 11.87
C LEU A 140 4.37 18.92 11.57
N ASP A 141 4.21 19.92 12.45
CA ASP A 141 4.84 21.25 12.32
C ASP A 141 6.37 21.21 12.47
N ASP A 142 6.91 20.12 13.02
CA ASP A 142 8.37 19.92 13.15
C ASP A 142 9.03 19.53 11.81
N PHE A 143 8.26 19.20 10.76
CA PHE A 143 8.80 18.86 9.44
C PHE A 143 8.62 20.03 8.47
N GLU A 144 9.68 20.41 7.74
CA GLU A 144 9.58 21.43 6.69
C GLU A 144 8.79 20.90 5.49
N THR A 145 8.97 19.61 5.18
CA THR A 145 8.28 18.91 4.10
C THR A 145 7.89 17.50 4.52
N MET A 146 6.76 17.01 4.00
CA MET A 146 6.37 15.61 4.14
C MET A 146 6.35 14.93 2.76
N PRO A 147 7.42 14.23 2.36
CA PRO A 147 7.51 13.58 1.05
C PRO A 147 6.62 12.33 1.01
N LEU A 148 5.33 12.51 0.72
CA LEU A 148 4.35 11.43 0.73
C LEU A 148 4.67 10.31 -0.26
N GLU A 149 5.26 10.61 -1.41
CA GLU A 149 5.66 9.60 -2.42
C GLU A 149 6.66 8.59 -1.85
N GLU A 150 7.56 9.02 -0.97
CA GLU A 150 8.55 8.14 -0.32
C GLU A 150 7.96 7.42 0.90
N ILE A 151 7.04 8.07 1.61
CA ILE A 151 6.47 7.56 2.87
C ILE A 151 5.34 6.55 2.62
N LEU A 152 4.53 6.75 1.57
CA LEU A 152 3.35 5.94 1.31
C LEU A 152 3.64 4.45 1.11
N PRO A 153 4.68 4.03 0.36
CA PRO A 153 5.05 2.62 0.23
C PRO A 153 5.38 1.98 1.58
N GLU A 154 6.10 2.72 2.43
CA GLU A 154 6.52 2.30 3.77
C GLU A 154 5.31 2.11 4.71
N ILE A 155 4.34 3.03 4.61
CA ILE A 155 3.09 2.96 5.37
C ILE A 155 2.20 1.84 4.86
N ALA A 156 2.10 1.63 3.54
CA ALA A 156 1.29 0.57 2.93
C ALA A 156 1.69 -0.81 3.48
N GLU A 157 2.99 -1.10 3.54
CA GLU A 157 3.52 -2.35 4.10
C GLU A 157 3.11 -2.54 5.58
N LEU A 158 3.20 -1.49 6.39
CA LEU A 158 2.81 -1.53 7.81
C LEU A 158 1.30 -1.70 7.99
N LEU A 159 0.49 -1.05 7.16
CA LEU A 159 -0.97 -1.19 7.17
C LEU A 159 -1.39 -2.60 6.79
N GLU A 160 -0.77 -3.17 5.76
CA GLU A 160 -0.99 -4.56 5.36
C GLU A 160 -0.64 -5.53 6.49
N ALA A 161 0.51 -5.32 7.14
CA ALA A 161 0.93 -6.11 8.30
C ALA A 161 0.01 -5.96 9.51
N SER A 162 -0.74 -4.86 9.62
CA SER A 162 -1.69 -4.62 10.71
C SER A 162 -2.99 -5.44 10.55
N VAL A 163 -3.37 -5.78 9.32
CA VAL A 163 -4.58 -6.57 9.01
C VAL A 163 -4.28 -8.05 8.87
N ARG A 164 -3.12 -8.41 8.32
CA ARG A 164 -2.68 -9.79 8.24
C ARG A 164 -2.40 -10.32 9.65
N THR A 165 -3.43 -10.91 10.27
CA THR A 165 -3.23 -11.77 11.45
C THR A 165 -2.18 -12.81 11.07
N LYS A 166 -1.09 -12.91 11.85
CA LYS A 166 -0.13 -14.00 11.68
C LYS A 166 -0.90 -15.32 11.85
N LYS A 167 -1.34 -15.93 10.75
CA LYS A 167 -1.55 -17.37 10.70
C LYS A 167 -0.16 -17.96 10.93
N LYS A 168 0.05 -18.47 12.14
CA LYS A 168 1.14 -19.40 12.43
C LYS A 168 1.02 -20.63 11.53
#